data_AF-A0AAP4A747-F1
#
_entry.id   AF-A0AAP4A747-F1
#
_cell.length_a   1.000
_cell.length_b   1.000
_cell.length_c   1.000
_cell.angle_alpha   90.00
_cell.angle_beta   90.00
_cell.angle_gamma   90.00
#
_symmetry.space_group_name_H-M   'P 1'
#
loop_
_entity.id
_entity.type
_entity.pdbx_description
1 polymer ?
#
loop_
_entity_poly.entity_id
_entity_poly.type
_entity_poly.pdbx_seq_one_letter_code
_entity_poly.pdbx_strand_id
1 'polypeptide(L)' 'MLGGVLGGLLIAWILSIFNFDRMFINTLYELLGVSISTDAYYVIFALLGAIGSIMKKED' A
#
# COMPACT_ATOMS: atom_id res chain seq x y z
N MET A 1 4.33 0.81 -15.07
CA MET A 1 3.93 -0.41 -14.31
C MET A 1 4.95 -0.74 -13.24
N LEU A 2 6.15 -1.25 -13.57
CA LEU A 2 7.19 -1.55 -12.57
C LEU A 2 7.61 -0.34 -11.72
N GLY A 3 7.83 0.83 -12.33
CA GLY A 3 8.14 2.06 -11.57
C GLY A 3 7.02 2.47 -10.60
N GLY A 4 5.78 2.14 -10.92
CA GLY A 4 4.62 2.35 -10.05
C GLY A 4 4.60 1.42 -8.86
N VAL A 5 4.85 0.13 -9.09
CA VAL A 5 4.99 -0.89 -8.03
C VAL A 5 6.10 -0.47 -7.06
N LEU A 6 7.27 -0.12 -7.58
CA LEU A 6 8.40 0.32 -6.77
C LEU A 6 8.10 1.62 -6.02
N GLY A 7 7.42 2.57 -6.67
CA GLY A 7 6.96 3.80 -6.04
C GLY A 7 5.96 3.55 -4.91
N GLY A 8 4.98 2.66 -5.11
CA GLY A 8 4.03 2.25 -4.09
C GLY A 8 4.70 1.59 -2.89
N LEU A 9 5.66 0.68 -3.13
CA LEU A 9 6.46 0.06 -2.08
C LEU A 9 7.33 1.07 -1.32
N LEU A 10 7.95 2.01 -2.02
CA LEU A 10 8.75 3.07 -1.41
C LEU A 10 7.89 3.95 -0.49
N ILE A 11 6.69 4.33 -0.95
CA ILE A 11 5.73 5.11 -0.15
C ILE A 11 5.30 4.31 1.09
N ALA A 12 4.93 3.04 0.92
CA ALA A 12 4.56 2.16 2.04
C ALA A 12 5.69 2.03 3.06
N TRP A 13 6.93 1.92 2.59
CA TRP A 13 8.10 1.85 3.45
C TRP A 13 8.32 3.16 4.22
N ILE A 14 8.24 4.32 3.55
CA ILE A 14 8.35 5.62 4.21
C ILE A 14 7.26 5.77 5.29
N LEU A 15 6.02 5.35 4.99
CA LEU A 15 4.91 5.42 5.94
C LEU A 15 5.11 4.47 7.14
N SER A 16 5.68 3.29 6.94
CA SER A 16 5.95 2.35 8.05
C SER A 16 7.00 2.86 9.04
N ILE A 17 7.90 3.78 8.64
CA ILE A 17 8.81 4.47 9.56
C ILE A 17 8.02 5.22 10.65
N PHE A 18 6.80 5.66 10.33
CA PHE A 18 5.89 6.33 11.27
C PHE A 18 4.88 5.37 11.94
N ASN A 19 5.09 4.04 11.87
CA ASN A 19 4.16 2.99 12.32
C ASN A 19 2.78 3.03 11.63
N PHE A 20 2.70 3.62 10.43
CA PHE A 20 1.43 3.70 9.70
C PHE A 20 0.90 2.33 9.29
N ASP A 21 1.77 1.35 9.06
CA ASP A 21 1.41 -0.04 8.79
C ASP A 21 0.54 -0.62 9.91
N ARG A 22 0.91 -0.44 11.18
CA ARG A 22 0.07 -0.89 12.32
C ARG A 22 -1.26 -0.17 12.36
N MET A 23 -1.26 1.15 12.16
CA MET A 23 -2.48 1.94 12.15
C MET A 23 -3.43 1.47 11.05
N PHE A 24 -2.92 1.30 9.83
CA PHE A 24 -3.68 0.83 8.68
C PHE A 24 -4.25 -0.58 8.88
N ILE A 25 -3.43 -1.52 9.37
CA ILE A 25 -3.86 -2.90 9.64
C ILE A 25 -4.94 -2.93 10.71
N ASN A 26 -4.77 -2.20 11.82
CA ASN A 26 -5.75 -2.14 12.89
C ASN A 26 -7.06 -1.50 12.43
N THR A 27 -7.00 -0.41 11.66
CA THR A 27 -8.20 0.23 11.10
C THR A 27 -8.93 -0.69 10.13
N LEU A 28 -8.23 -1.45 9.29
CA LEU A 28 -8.87 -2.46 8.43
C LEU A 28 -9.53 -3.57 9.25
N TYR A 29 -8.88 -4.01 10.34
CA TYR A 29 -9.46 -4.98 11.24
C TYR A 29 -10.72 -4.45 11.93
N GLU A 30 -10.72 -3.20 12.40
CA GLU A 30 -11.89 -2.58 13.03
C GLU A 30 -13.06 -2.39 12.05
N LEU A 31 -12.77 -2.04 10.79
CA LEU A 31 -13.79 -1.81 9.76
C LEU A 31 -14.37 -3.10 9.17
N LEU A 32 -13.53 -4.11 8.95
CA LEU A 32 -13.90 -5.29 8.17
C LEU A 32 -13.87 -6.59 8.99
N GLY A 33 -13.32 -6.56 10.21
CA GLY A 33 -13.07 -7.76 11.02
C GLY A 33 -11.95 -8.65 10.49
N VAL A 34 -11.19 -8.17 9.48
CA VAL A 34 -10.14 -8.96 8.81
C VAL A 34 -8.76 -8.49 9.27
N SER A 35 -8.00 -9.40 9.85
CA SER A 35 -6.60 -9.17 10.17
C SER A 35 -5.73 -9.48 8.96
N ILE A 36 -4.85 -8.56 8.61
CA ILE A 36 -3.90 -8.72 7.50
C ILE A 36 -2.47 -8.61 8.03
N SER A 37 -1.51 -9.23 7.33
CA SER A 37 -0.10 -9.12 7.67
C SER A 37 0.51 -7.81 7.14
N THR A 38 1.68 -7.45 7.66
CA THR A 38 2.50 -6.37 7.11
C THR A 38 2.87 -6.63 5.64
N ASP A 39 3.03 -7.88 5.21
CA ASP A 39 3.27 -8.21 3.80
C ASP A 39 2.08 -7.81 2.92
N ALA A 40 0.85 -8.07 3.38
CA ALA A 40 -0.36 -7.68 2.66
C ALA A 40 -0.46 -6.15 2.55
N TYR A 41 -0.08 -5.40 3.59
CA TYR A 41 0.04 -3.94 3.55
C TYR A 41 0.96 -3.48 2.40
N TYR A 42 2.17 -4.04 2.29
CA TYR A 42 3.09 -3.69 1.21
C TYR A 42 2.57 -4.08 -0.18
N VAL A 43 1.93 -5.25 -0.31
CA VAL A 43 1.32 -5.70 -1.57
C VAL A 43 0.17 -4.76 -2.00
N ILE A 44 -0.67 -4.31 -1.07
CA ILE A 44 -1.75 -3.35 -1.37
C ILE A 44 -1.18 -2.05 -1.94
N PHE A 45 -0.16 -1.48 -1.29
CA PHE A 45 0.47 -0.25 -1.79
C PHE A 45 1.21 -0.44 -3.11
N ALA A 46 1.85 -1.59 -3.31
CA ALA A 46 2.45 -1.97 -4.59
C ALA A 46 1.41 -1.99 -5.72
N LEU A 47 0.23 -2.57 -5.48
CA LEU A 47 -0.88 -2.60 -6.44
C LEU A 47 -1.46 -1.21 -6.69
N LEU A 48 -1.66 -0.40 -5.65
CA LEU A 48 -2.12 0.98 -5.78
C LEU A 48 -1.15 1.81 -6.63
N GLY A 49 0.16 1.69 -6.40
CA GLY A 49 1.19 2.34 -7.21
C GLY A 49 1.22 1.86 -8.65
N ALA A 50 1.00 0.56 -8.88
CA ALA A 50 0.87 -0.01 -10.23
C ALA A 50 -0.33 0.58 -10.98
N ILE A 51 -1.51 0.60 -10.34
CA ILE A 51 -2.77 1.13 -10.90
C ILE A 51 -2.61 2.62 -11.20
N GLY A 52 -2.11 3.42 -10.25
CA GLY A 52 -1.89 4.85 -10.46
C GLY A 52 -0.93 5.15 -11.62
N SER A 53 0.05 4.27 -11.86
CA SER A 53 0.95 4.39 -13.00
C SER A 53 0.36 3.98 -14.34
N ILE A 54 -0.70 3.17 -14.34
CA ILE A 54 -1.47 2.86 -15.56
C ILE A 54 -2.35 4.06 -15.89
N MET A 55 -3.10 4.56 -14.90
CA MET A 55 -4.00 5.72 -15.08
C MET A 55 -3.27 6.97 -15.57
N LYS A 56 -2.08 7.25 -15.04
CA LYS A 56 -1.27 8.41 -15.47
C LYS A 56 -0.71 8.29 -16.90
N LYS A 57 -0.73 7.09 -17.49
CA LYS A 57 -0.21 6.85 -18.84
C LYS A 57 -1.27 7.05 -19.93
N GLU A 58 -2.53 7.29 -19.54
CA GLU A 58 -3.64 7.58 -20.45
C GLU A 58 -3.83 9.08 -20.74
N ASP A 59 -3.07 9.96 -20.09
CA ASP A 59 -2.94 11.40 -20.43
C ASP A 59 -1.67 11.65 -21.28
#